data_AF-V5FL18-F1
#
_entry.id   AF-V5FL18-F1
#
_cell.length_a   1.000
_cell.length_b   1.000
_cell.length_c   1.000
_cell.angle_alpha   90.00
_cell.angle_beta   90.00
_cell.angle_gamma   90.00
#
_symmetry.space_group_name_H-M   'P 1'
#
loop_
_entity.id
_entity.type
_entity.pdbx_description
1 polymer ?
#
loop_
_entity_poly.entity_id
_entity_poly.type
_entity_poly.pdbx_seq_one_letter_code
_entity_poly.pdbx_strand_id
1 'polypeptide(L)'
;MSSIRRVPQATSASLPSILTPARPYGLRFLPLLVNPQPSRGLVETKKARKPAVAADLSDLYQETNYLRNIIRSIPLIFEKPSAPVPEPAAPQSSEFQFPLATLFKAPTRELGLSLKDAYLSALYEHGIVGIELGFEDPDSQFILDVVKTLGFEADTHSNTQGALWDVTYKPEGVLSTASGKTAHSISHSLGEFAWHTDGAFERKPTRFFGFHIIHPDKMGGGVFRVLKAEDLFSLLSPSTVEVLTKFEFDLRVPPEFHKGVDTVKGKVLHVDSEGKPYVRYRRDIFLDPPSDNKAACDAVAELTQLLDEPEKVGEAIPSFAFKENMVLLMDNARFLHSRTDIKDRRRWLRRVRFHENPSIKA
;
A
#
# COMPACT_ATOMS: atom_id res chain seq x y z
N MET A 1 -25.55 -41.11 -38.16
CA MET A 1 -25.49 -42.33 -37.33
C MET A 1 -24.50 -42.06 -36.20
N SER A 2 -24.95 -41.47 -35.10
CA SER A 2 -25.36 -42.17 -33.86
C SER A 2 -24.29 -43.16 -33.36
N SER A 3 -23.63 -42.81 -32.25
CA SER A 3 -23.54 -43.75 -31.13
C SER A 3 -23.15 -43.03 -29.84
N ILE A 4 -24.12 -42.98 -28.95
CA ILE A 4 -24.07 -42.64 -27.53
C ILE A 4 -23.29 -43.74 -26.80
N ARG A 5 -22.39 -43.39 -25.88
CA ARG A 5 -22.01 -44.29 -24.78
C ARG A 5 -22.11 -43.61 -23.43
N ARG A 6 -22.63 -44.43 -22.51
CA ARG A 6 -23.23 -44.13 -21.22
C ARG A 6 -22.20 -44.00 -20.10
N VAL A 7 -22.62 -43.23 -19.11
CA VAL A 7 -22.24 -43.21 -17.69
C VAL A 7 -22.18 -44.62 -17.06
N PRO A 8 -21.36 -44.81 -16.01
CA PRO A 8 -21.78 -45.59 -14.85
C PRO A 8 -21.78 -44.77 -13.55
N GLN A 9 -22.75 -45.13 -12.70
CA GLN A 9 -23.17 -44.52 -11.44
C GLN A 9 -22.23 -44.77 -10.26
N ALA A 10 -22.49 -43.97 -9.24
CA ALA A 10 -21.93 -43.93 -7.90
C ALA A 10 -21.92 -45.26 -7.12
N THR A 11 -20.96 -45.38 -6.21
CA THR A 11 -21.02 -46.26 -5.04
C THR A 11 -20.82 -45.44 -3.77
N SER A 12 -21.72 -45.70 -2.82
CA SER A 12 -21.79 -45.16 -1.46
C SER A 12 -20.77 -45.80 -0.52
N ALA A 13 -20.18 -45.02 0.39
CA ALA A 13 -19.56 -45.55 1.61
C ALA A 13 -19.60 -44.53 2.76
N SER A 14 -20.58 -44.76 3.66
CA SER A 14 -20.50 -44.74 5.13
C SER A 14 -19.51 -43.83 5.88
N LEU A 15 -20.09 -42.97 6.74
CA LEU A 15 -19.51 -42.31 7.91
C LEU A 15 -19.02 -43.30 8.98
N PRO A 16 -18.11 -42.85 9.87
CA PRO A 16 -18.20 -43.16 11.29
C PRO A 16 -18.27 -41.90 12.15
N SER A 17 -19.30 -41.86 13.00
CA SER A 17 -19.40 -41.04 14.21
C SER A 17 -18.43 -41.56 15.27
N ILE A 18 -17.75 -40.70 16.04
CA ILE A 18 -17.25 -40.99 17.40
C ILE A 18 -16.92 -39.68 18.15
N LEU A 19 -17.72 -39.45 19.20
CA LEU A 19 -17.42 -38.97 20.56
C LEU A 19 -16.61 -37.69 20.81
N THR A 20 -17.36 -36.69 21.34
CA THR A 20 -16.95 -35.71 22.36
C THR A 20 -16.30 -36.33 23.61
N PRO A 21 -15.44 -35.55 24.31
CA PRO A 21 -15.53 -35.53 25.76
C PRO A 21 -15.53 -34.12 26.40
N ALA A 22 -16.50 -33.97 27.30
CA ALA A 22 -16.45 -33.39 28.65
C ALA A 22 -15.59 -32.14 28.98
N ARG A 23 -16.29 -31.12 29.49
CA ARG A 23 -15.81 -30.12 30.45
C ARG A 23 -15.47 -30.76 31.80
N PRO A 24 -14.61 -30.10 32.60
CA PRO A 24 -14.96 -29.91 34.01
C PRO A 24 -14.76 -28.46 34.52
N TYR A 25 -15.62 -28.10 35.49
CA TYR A 25 -15.46 -27.18 36.65
C TYR A 25 -14.51 -25.97 36.50
N GLY A 26 -14.91 -24.70 36.66
CA GLY A 26 -15.78 -24.17 37.70
C GLY A 26 -14.93 -23.60 38.83
N LEU A 27 -14.73 -22.27 38.88
CA LEU A 27 -14.50 -21.52 40.11
C LEU A 27 -14.78 -20.03 39.89
N ARG A 28 -15.77 -19.56 40.65
CA ARG A 28 -16.15 -18.16 40.87
C ARG A 28 -15.08 -17.48 41.72
N PHE A 29 -14.76 -16.22 41.45
CA PHE A 29 -14.58 -15.20 42.49
C PHE A 29 -14.96 -13.82 41.89
N LEU A 30 -15.81 -13.12 42.61
CA LEU A 30 -16.27 -11.74 42.40
C LEU A 30 -15.83 -10.95 43.66
N PRO A 31 -15.96 -9.62 43.67
CA PRO A 31 -14.88 -8.63 43.68
C PRO A 31 -14.54 -8.12 45.09
N LEU A 32 -13.38 -7.48 45.25
CA LEU A 32 -13.11 -6.63 46.42
C LEU A 32 -12.83 -5.19 45.97
N LEU A 33 -13.88 -4.39 46.09
CA LEU A 33 -13.85 -2.96 46.32
C LEU A 33 -13.09 -2.69 47.62
N VAL A 34 -12.05 -1.86 47.60
CA VAL A 34 -11.78 -0.92 48.69
C VAL A 34 -11.23 0.38 48.10
N ASN A 35 -12.05 1.41 48.25
CA ASN A 35 -11.71 2.83 48.11
C ASN A 35 -11.54 3.35 49.55
N PRO A 36 -10.55 4.21 49.83
CA PRO A 36 -10.81 5.28 50.78
C PRO A 36 -10.45 6.66 50.22
N GLN A 37 -11.45 7.53 50.30
CA GLN A 37 -11.46 8.98 50.11
C GLN A 37 -10.81 9.70 51.33
N PRO A 38 -10.60 11.03 51.33
CA PRO A 38 -9.27 11.65 51.29
C PRO A 38 -8.90 12.39 52.59
N SER A 39 -7.63 12.73 52.75
CA SER A 39 -7.18 13.72 53.73
C SER A 39 -6.81 15.05 53.05
N ARG A 40 -7.23 16.13 53.73
CA ARG A 40 -7.12 17.53 53.34
C ARG A 40 -5.68 18.05 53.37
N GLY A 41 -5.40 18.95 52.43
CA GLY A 41 -4.63 20.17 52.70
C GLY A 41 -3.18 20.18 52.21
N LEU A 42 -2.93 20.84 51.09
CA LEU A 42 -2.17 22.09 51.07
C LEU A 42 -2.37 22.79 49.72
N VAL A 43 -2.69 24.08 49.77
CA VAL A 43 -2.75 24.99 48.63
C VAL A 43 -1.31 25.37 48.29
N GLU A 44 -0.83 25.01 47.10
CA GLU A 44 0.31 25.65 46.45
C GLU A 44 -0.05 26.00 45.01
N THR A 45 -0.06 27.29 44.72
CA THR A 45 -0.23 27.85 43.39
C THR A 45 1.00 27.54 42.53
N LYS A 46 0.86 26.68 41.50
CA LYS A 46 1.86 26.56 40.41
C LYS A 46 1.25 27.02 39.10
N LYS A 47 1.81 28.12 38.57
CA LYS A 47 1.63 28.62 37.20
C LYS A 47 1.76 27.46 36.21
N ALA A 48 0.76 27.32 35.34
CA ALA A 48 0.81 26.43 34.19
C ALA A 48 1.97 26.82 33.27
N ARG A 49 2.99 25.97 33.17
CA ARG A 49 3.96 25.99 32.07
C ARG A 49 3.29 25.34 30.86
N LYS A 50 3.14 26.11 29.77
CA LYS A 50 2.81 25.59 28.44
C LYS A 50 3.86 24.53 28.03
N PRO A 51 3.49 23.47 27.29
CA PRO A 51 4.45 22.47 26.85
C PRO A 51 5.41 23.09 25.82
N ALA A 52 6.70 22.93 26.05
CA ALA A 52 7.79 23.44 25.21
C ALA A 52 8.00 22.68 23.89
N VAL A 53 7.09 21.76 23.54
CA VAL A 53 7.26 20.83 22.40
C VAL A 53 6.89 21.47 21.05
N ALA A 54 5.99 22.47 21.04
CA ALA A 54 5.55 23.12 19.80
C ALA A 54 6.56 24.15 19.25
N ALA A 55 7.46 24.67 20.08
CA ALA A 55 8.48 25.62 19.64
C ALA A 55 9.64 24.92 18.91
N ASP A 56 9.97 23.69 19.32
CA ASP A 56 11.12 22.92 18.83
C ASP A 56 10.91 22.40 17.39
N LEU A 57 9.69 22.02 17.03
CA LEU A 57 9.34 21.59 15.67
C LEU A 57 9.29 22.76 14.68
N SER A 58 8.91 23.96 15.13
CA SER A 58 8.93 25.18 14.32
C SER A 58 10.35 25.56 13.95
N ASP A 59 11.27 25.49 14.91
CA ASP A 59 12.66 25.86 14.71
C ASP A 59 13.39 24.86 13.80
N LEU A 60 13.13 23.54 13.96
CA LEU A 60 13.64 22.52 13.04
C LEU A 60 13.08 22.67 11.61
N TYR A 61 11.82 23.08 11.47
CA TYR A 61 11.20 23.37 10.18
C TYR A 61 11.79 24.63 9.52
N GLN A 62 12.17 25.64 10.30
CA GLN A 62 12.85 26.83 9.78
C GLN A 62 14.29 26.54 9.37
N GLU A 63 15.04 25.76 10.16
CA GLU A 63 16.43 25.39 9.82
C GLU A 63 16.50 24.52 8.57
N THR A 64 15.58 23.57 8.40
CA THR A 64 15.51 22.74 7.18
C THR A 64 15.14 23.55 5.94
N ASN A 65 14.27 24.55 6.07
CA ASN A 65 13.93 25.45 4.97
C ASN A 65 15.08 26.41 4.60
N TYR A 66 15.85 26.87 5.59
CA TYR A 66 17.06 27.65 5.36
C TYR A 66 18.11 26.85 4.56
N LEU A 67 18.38 25.60 4.98
CA LEU A 67 19.32 24.71 4.27
C LEU A 67 18.83 24.37 2.86
N ARG A 68 17.51 24.15 2.67
CA ARG A 68 16.91 23.92 1.33
C ARG A 68 17.09 25.12 0.40
N ASN A 69 16.94 26.34 0.92
CA ASN A 69 17.13 27.56 0.13
C ASN A 69 18.60 27.75 -0.29
N ILE A 70 19.55 27.37 0.57
CA ILE A 70 20.98 27.37 0.22
C ILE A 70 21.24 26.36 -0.90
N ILE A 71 20.77 25.12 -0.79
CA ILE A 71 21.00 24.08 -1.82
C ILE A 71 20.40 24.50 -3.17
N ARG A 72 19.19 25.10 -3.17
CA ARG A 72 18.56 25.62 -4.40
C ARG A 72 19.29 26.81 -5.02
N SER A 73 20.06 27.56 -4.23
CA SER A 73 20.82 28.72 -4.70
C SER A 73 22.19 28.38 -5.29
N ILE A 74 22.62 27.11 -5.21
CA ILE A 74 23.88 26.66 -5.81
C ILE A 74 23.65 26.40 -7.31
N PRO A 75 24.31 27.14 -8.22
CA PRO A 75 24.25 26.85 -9.64
C PRO A 75 24.94 25.50 -9.91
N LEU A 76 24.16 24.47 -10.23
CA LEU A 76 24.67 23.18 -10.68
C LEU A 76 25.20 23.33 -12.12
N ILE A 77 26.48 23.69 -12.27
CA ILE A 77 27.19 23.58 -13.55
C ILE A 77 27.72 22.15 -13.65
N PHE A 78 26.93 21.25 -14.23
CA PHE A 78 27.43 19.99 -14.77
C PHE A 78 27.27 20.04 -16.29
N GLU A 79 28.35 20.40 -16.98
CA GLU A 79 28.45 20.15 -18.41
C GLU A 79 28.53 18.63 -18.65
N LYS A 80 27.61 18.13 -19.46
CA LYS A 80 27.53 16.72 -19.86
C LYS A 80 28.58 16.43 -20.93
N PRO A 81 29.46 15.42 -20.78
CA PRO A 81 30.29 14.97 -21.90
C PRO A 81 29.41 14.33 -22.98
N SER A 82 29.53 14.80 -24.22
CA SER A 82 28.86 14.22 -25.37
C SER A 82 29.52 12.88 -25.75
N ALA A 83 28.90 11.77 -25.36
CA ALA A 83 29.21 10.45 -25.90
C ALA A 83 28.31 10.13 -27.12
N PRO A 84 28.81 9.35 -28.09
CA PRO A 84 28.12 9.10 -29.36
C PRO A 84 26.83 8.30 -29.18
N VAL A 85 25.85 8.61 -30.04
CA VAL A 85 24.50 8.04 -30.08
C VAL A 85 24.55 6.53 -30.39
N PRO A 86 24.09 5.65 -29.50
CA PRO A 86 23.76 4.27 -29.87
C PRO A 86 22.38 4.21 -30.54
N GLU A 87 22.21 3.24 -31.44
CA GLU A 87 20.96 2.88 -32.13
C GLU A 87 19.74 2.81 -31.17
N PRO A 88 18.50 3.02 -31.69
CA PRO A 88 17.32 3.09 -30.84
C PRO A 88 17.01 1.73 -30.22
N ALA A 89 17.43 1.56 -28.96
CA ALA A 89 16.89 0.55 -28.07
C ALA A 89 15.38 0.78 -27.90
N ALA A 90 14.63 -0.30 -27.68
CA ALA A 90 13.21 -0.26 -27.32
C ALA A 90 12.95 0.84 -26.27
N PRO A 91 11.80 1.55 -26.30
CA PRO A 91 11.55 2.68 -25.41
C PRO A 91 11.79 2.24 -23.97
N GLN A 92 12.94 2.65 -23.43
CA GLN A 92 13.26 2.40 -22.04
C GLN A 92 12.27 3.23 -21.25
N SER A 93 11.35 2.57 -20.54
CA SER A 93 10.53 3.26 -19.54
C SER A 93 11.48 4.05 -18.64
N SER A 94 11.22 5.34 -18.44
CA SER A 94 12.04 6.15 -17.56
C SER A 94 12.11 5.51 -16.16
N GLU A 95 13.29 5.53 -15.55
CA GLU A 95 13.46 5.08 -14.17
C GLU A 95 13.01 6.17 -13.20
N PHE A 96 12.26 5.77 -12.18
CA PHE A 96 11.77 6.64 -11.13
C PHE A 96 12.93 7.25 -10.35
N GLN A 97 12.94 8.58 -10.30
CA GLN A 97 13.93 9.32 -9.53
C GLN A 97 13.44 9.50 -8.09
N PHE A 98 14.05 8.76 -7.17
CA PHE A 98 13.80 8.93 -5.73
C PHE A 98 14.15 10.35 -5.29
N PRO A 99 13.23 11.08 -4.63
CA PRO A 99 13.56 12.36 -4.05
C PRO A 99 14.68 12.24 -3.01
N LEU A 100 15.44 13.31 -2.82
CA LEU A 100 16.42 13.36 -1.73
C LEU A 100 15.73 13.07 -0.39
N ALA A 101 16.47 12.43 0.52
CA ALA A 101 15.96 12.02 1.84
C ALA A 101 14.77 11.03 1.81
N THR A 102 14.63 10.23 0.75
CA THR A 102 13.67 9.11 0.71
C THR A 102 14.32 7.73 0.71
N LEU A 103 15.64 7.66 0.56
CA LEU A 103 16.43 6.43 0.58
C LEU A 103 17.30 6.39 1.82
N PHE A 104 17.18 5.32 2.60
CA PHE A 104 17.83 5.15 3.88
C PHE A 104 18.57 3.82 3.94
N LYS A 105 19.58 3.76 4.81
CA LYS A 105 20.24 2.52 5.19
C LYS A 105 19.96 2.24 6.66
N ALA A 106 19.64 1.00 6.97
CA ALA A 106 19.46 0.50 8.32
C ALA A 106 20.53 -0.57 8.60
N PRO A 107 21.77 -0.18 9.01
CA PRO A 107 22.86 -1.14 9.22
C PRO A 107 22.53 -2.18 10.30
N THR A 108 21.78 -1.78 11.32
CA THR A 108 21.20 -2.66 12.33
C THR A 108 19.72 -2.35 12.49
N ARG A 109 18.97 -3.28 13.10
CA ARG A 109 17.55 -3.10 13.38
C ARG A 109 17.29 -1.89 14.27
N GLU A 110 18.09 -1.69 15.31
CA GLU A 110 17.95 -0.59 16.28
C GLU A 110 18.19 0.77 15.60
N LEU A 111 19.25 0.88 14.80
CA LEU A 111 19.54 2.10 14.05
C LEU A 111 18.46 2.39 13.02
N GLY A 112 17.97 1.37 12.29
CA GLY A 112 16.85 1.54 11.37
C GLY A 112 15.60 2.09 12.06
N LEU A 113 15.19 1.50 13.19
CA LEU A 113 14.02 1.96 13.94
C LEU A 113 14.20 3.36 14.54
N SER A 114 15.44 3.77 14.85
CA SER A 114 15.71 5.13 15.34
C SER A 114 15.44 6.22 14.29
N LEU A 115 15.42 5.87 13.00
CA LEU A 115 15.18 6.81 11.89
C LEU A 115 13.68 7.05 11.59
N LYS A 116 12.78 6.56 12.44
CA LYS A 116 11.32 6.64 12.25
C LYS A 116 10.80 8.04 11.86
N ASP A 117 11.33 9.11 12.45
CA ASP A 117 10.82 10.46 12.20
C ASP A 117 11.21 10.93 10.78
N ALA A 118 12.39 10.52 10.30
CA ALA A 118 12.81 10.75 8.93
C ALA A 118 11.95 9.94 7.93
N TYR A 119 11.61 8.69 8.25
CA TYR A 119 10.70 7.89 7.43
C TYR A 119 9.31 8.53 7.36
N LEU A 120 8.79 9.01 8.50
CA LEU A 120 7.49 9.66 8.58
C LEU A 120 7.47 10.94 7.72
N SER A 121 8.49 11.79 7.86
CA SER A 121 8.65 13.00 7.07
C SER A 121 8.71 12.68 5.58
N ALA A 122 9.54 11.73 5.17
CA ALA A 122 9.67 11.31 3.77
C ALA A 122 8.36 10.75 3.21
N LEU A 123 7.62 9.95 3.99
CA LEU A 123 6.34 9.38 3.57
C LEU A 123 5.26 10.47 3.39
N TYR A 124 5.18 11.46 4.27
CA TYR A 124 4.19 12.55 4.11
C TYR A 124 4.60 13.59 3.06
N GLU A 125 5.89 13.94 2.96
CA GLU A 125 6.39 14.92 1.99
C GLU A 125 6.43 14.33 0.57
N HIS A 126 6.94 13.11 0.41
CA HIS A 126 7.24 12.50 -0.89
C HIS A 126 6.38 11.28 -1.22
N GLY A 127 5.72 10.67 -0.24
CA GLY A 127 4.86 9.51 -0.48
C GLY A 127 5.61 8.21 -0.74
N ILE A 128 6.94 8.17 -0.59
CA ILE A 128 7.76 6.98 -0.82
C ILE A 128 8.99 6.97 0.08
N VAL A 129 9.34 5.79 0.59
CA VAL A 129 10.52 5.54 1.41
C VAL A 129 11.15 4.21 1.01
N GLY A 130 12.43 4.19 0.66
CA GLY A 130 13.22 2.98 0.50
C GLY A 130 14.21 2.82 1.65
N ILE A 131 14.30 1.62 2.22
CA ILE A 131 15.18 1.30 3.35
C ILE A 131 15.98 0.05 2.99
N GLU A 132 17.29 0.19 2.85
CA GLU A 132 18.22 -0.92 2.67
C GLU A 132 18.57 -1.53 4.03
N LEU A 133 18.30 -2.82 4.21
CA LEU A 133 18.60 -3.54 5.45
C LEU A 133 20.03 -4.09 5.40
N GLY A 134 20.83 -3.73 6.41
CA GLY A 134 22.17 -4.28 6.65
C GLY A 134 22.17 -5.56 7.48
N PHE A 135 21.00 -6.15 7.73
CA PHE A 135 20.79 -7.33 8.56
C PHE A 135 19.74 -8.24 7.91
N GLU A 136 19.71 -9.52 8.31
CA GLU A 136 18.71 -10.47 7.85
C GLU A 136 17.37 -10.26 8.58
N ASP A 137 16.27 -10.29 7.83
CA ASP A 137 14.90 -10.20 8.38
C ASP A 137 13.98 -11.23 7.69
N PRO A 138 14.24 -12.54 7.84
CA PRO A 138 13.53 -13.60 7.10
C PRO A 138 12.04 -13.66 7.41
N ASP A 139 11.59 -13.08 8.52
CA ASP A 139 10.19 -13.01 8.95
C ASP A 139 9.51 -11.68 8.62
N SER A 140 10.24 -10.74 8.01
CA SER A 140 9.75 -9.39 7.70
C SER A 140 9.23 -8.68 8.96
N GLN A 141 9.87 -8.87 10.11
CA GLN A 141 9.43 -8.26 11.35
C GLN A 141 9.77 -6.76 11.39
N PHE A 142 10.87 -6.35 10.75
CA PHE A 142 11.32 -4.96 10.74
C PHE A 142 10.27 -4.02 10.15
N ILE A 143 9.61 -4.40 9.04
CA ILE A 143 8.58 -3.54 8.42
C ILE A 143 7.37 -3.35 9.34
N LEU A 144 6.97 -4.38 10.10
CA LEU A 144 5.90 -4.27 11.10
C LEU A 144 6.30 -3.35 12.26
N ASP A 145 7.55 -3.45 12.71
CA ASP A 145 8.07 -2.59 13.76
C ASP A 145 8.20 -1.13 13.30
N VAL A 146 8.60 -0.89 12.05
CA VAL A 146 8.58 0.45 11.44
C VAL A 146 7.14 0.97 11.45
N VAL A 147 6.16 0.25 10.90
CA VAL A 147 4.74 0.66 10.90
C VAL A 147 4.27 1.01 12.31
N LYS A 148 4.56 0.15 13.30
CA LYS A 148 4.19 0.39 14.69
C LYS A 148 4.87 1.63 15.30
N THR A 149 6.17 1.81 15.06
CA THR A 149 6.93 2.94 15.61
C THR A 149 6.56 4.28 14.98
N LEU A 150 6.07 4.28 13.75
CA LEU A 150 5.45 5.43 13.09
C LEU A 150 4.07 5.81 13.69
N GLY A 151 3.53 5.00 14.61
CA GLY A 151 2.21 5.21 15.20
C GLY A 151 1.06 4.75 14.31
N PHE A 152 1.35 3.90 13.31
CA PHE A 152 0.36 3.34 12.41
C PHE A 152 -0.11 1.96 12.86
N GLU A 153 -1.27 1.55 12.33
CA GLU A 153 -1.85 0.23 12.55
C GLU A 153 -1.83 -0.56 11.25
N ALA A 154 -1.30 -1.78 11.31
CA ALA A 154 -1.23 -2.68 10.17
C ALA A 154 -2.54 -3.46 10.00
N ASP A 155 -3.05 -3.52 8.78
CA ASP A 155 -4.27 -4.27 8.46
C ASP A 155 -4.00 -5.76 8.50
N THR A 156 -4.81 -6.49 9.26
CA THR A 156 -4.77 -7.96 9.26
C THR A 156 -5.46 -8.50 8.03
N HIS A 157 -4.75 -9.32 7.24
CA HIS A 157 -5.29 -9.99 6.06
C HIS A 157 -6.26 -11.11 6.42
N SER A 158 -5.97 -11.85 7.49
CA SER A 158 -6.88 -12.81 8.09
C SER A 158 -6.45 -13.12 9.53
N ASN A 159 -7.34 -13.76 10.30
CA ASN A 159 -7.01 -14.28 11.64
C ASN A 159 -5.87 -15.31 11.63
N THR A 160 -5.53 -15.88 10.47
CA THR A 160 -4.52 -16.95 10.33
C THR A 160 -3.20 -16.49 9.70
N GLN A 161 -3.20 -15.37 8.97
CA GLN A 161 -2.01 -14.87 8.25
C GLN A 161 -1.47 -13.54 8.82
N GLY A 162 -2.14 -12.98 9.84
CA GLY A 162 -1.70 -11.73 10.45
C GLY A 162 -1.69 -10.56 9.47
N ALA A 163 -0.75 -9.63 9.63
CA ALA A 163 -0.64 -8.41 8.82
C ALA A 163 0.25 -8.53 7.58
N LEU A 164 1.01 -9.63 7.45
CA LEU A 164 1.92 -9.86 6.33
C LEU A 164 1.28 -10.74 5.27
N TRP A 165 1.40 -10.33 4.01
CA TRP A 165 0.88 -11.06 2.87
C TRP A 165 1.99 -11.44 1.90
N ASP A 166 2.16 -12.73 1.65
CA ASP A 166 3.09 -13.19 0.62
C ASP A 166 2.59 -12.81 -0.77
N VAL A 167 3.43 -12.08 -1.50
CA VAL A 167 3.29 -11.78 -2.92
C VAL A 167 4.28 -12.67 -3.66
N THR A 168 3.83 -13.89 -3.95
CA THR A 168 4.60 -14.96 -4.59
C THR A 168 3.68 -15.83 -5.43
N TYR A 169 4.22 -16.58 -6.39
CA TYR A 169 3.42 -17.46 -7.23
C TYR A 169 2.79 -18.60 -6.42
N LYS A 170 1.45 -18.62 -6.35
CA LYS A 170 0.66 -19.67 -5.68
C LYS A 170 -0.43 -20.16 -6.64
N PRO A 171 -0.11 -21.05 -7.60
CA PRO A 171 -1.08 -21.51 -8.59
C PRO A 171 -2.27 -22.25 -8.00
N GLU A 172 -2.11 -22.85 -6.82
CA GLU A 172 -3.18 -23.51 -6.07
C GLU A 172 -4.12 -22.52 -5.36
N GLY A 173 -3.79 -21.23 -5.35
CA GLY A 173 -4.55 -20.18 -4.66
C GLY A 173 -4.42 -20.22 -3.14
N VAL A 174 -5.27 -19.45 -2.46
CA VAL A 174 -5.35 -19.42 -0.99
C VAL A 174 -6.77 -19.72 -0.56
N LEU A 175 -6.93 -20.59 0.44
CA LEU A 175 -8.23 -20.91 1.00
C LEU A 175 -8.79 -19.68 1.74
N SER A 176 -9.90 -19.14 1.24
CA SER A 176 -10.62 -18.09 1.96
C SER A 176 -11.34 -18.72 3.15
N THR A 177 -11.00 -18.28 4.36
CA THR A 177 -11.69 -18.73 5.59
C THR A 177 -13.14 -18.27 5.63
N ALA A 178 -13.48 -17.17 4.96
CA ALA A 178 -14.83 -16.62 4.93
C ALA A 178 -15.78 -17.41 4.02
N SER A 179 -15.28 -17.88 2.86
CA SER A 179 -16.12 -18.59 1.87
C SER A 179 -15.88 -20.10 1.82
N GLY A 180 -14.81 -20.60 2.45
CA GLY A 180 -14.39 -22.00 2.35
C GLY A 180 -13.92 -22.42 0.96
N LYS A 181 -13.75 -21.45 0.04
CA LYS A 181 -13.33 -21.68 -1.35
C LYS A 181 -11.92 -21.16 -1.57
N THR A 182 -11.22 -21.79 -2.52
CA THR A 182 -9.95 -21.29 -3.03
C THR A 182 -10.17 -19.98 -3.78
N ALA A 183 -9.45 -18.94 -3.37
CA ALA A 183 -9.38 -17.66 -4.05
C ALA A 183 -8.00 -17.49 -4.69
N HIS A 184 -7.96 -17.04 -5.94
CA HIS A 184 -6.72 -16.70 -6.63
C HIS A 184 -6.57 -15.18 -6.63
N SER A 185 -5.62 -14.68 -5.86
CA SER A 185 -5.27 -13.26 -5.90
C SER A 185 -4.38 -12.98 -7.10
N ILE A 186 -4.52 -11.81 -7.74
CA ILE A 186 -3.61 -11.34 -8.80
C ILE A 186 -2.17 -11.24 -8.27
N SER A 187 -1.99 -11.00 -6.96
CA SER A 187 -0.65 -11.01 -6.34
C SER A 187 0.02 -12.40 -6.36
N HIS A 188 -0.74 -13.46 -6.66
CA HIS A 188 -0.28 -14.85 -6.72
C HIS A 188 -0.17 -15.39 -8.15
N SER A 189 -0.48 -14.60 -9.16
CA SER A 189 -0.31 -14.95 -10.57
C SER A 189 1.03 -14.47 -11.13
N LEU A 190 1.45 -15.06 -12.26
CA LEU A 190 2.63 -14.63 -13.02
C LEU A 190 2.31 -13.51 -14.01
N GLY A 191 1.05 -13.38 -14.43
CA GLY A 191 0.65 -12.35 -15.39
C GLY A 191 0.83 -10.94 -14.87
N GLU A 192 0.79 -9.96 -15.77
CA GLU A 192 0.77 -8.54 -15.45
C GLU A 192 -0.23 -8.18 -14.34
N PHE A 193 0.13 -7.20 -13.52
CA PHE A 193 -0.81 -6.50 -12.66
C PHE A 193 -0.89 -5.03 -13.10
N ALA A 194 -1.97 -4.71 -13.81
CA ALA A 194 -2.24 -3.37 -14.34
C ALA A 194 -2.29 -2.29 -13.25
N TRP A 195 -2.24 -1.02 -13.66
CA TRP A 195 -2.29 0.13 -12.77
C TRP A 195 -3.45 0.08 -11.78
N HIS A 196 -3.13 0.22 -10.49
CA HIS A 196 -4.12 0.24 -9.42
C HIS A 196 -3.60 0.96 -8.19
N THR A 197 -4.52 1.19 -7.26
CA THR A 197 -4.27 1.48 -5.85
C THR A 197 -4.83 0.33 -5.01
N ASP A 198 -4.15 -0.02 -3.92
CA ASP A 198 -4.58 -1.10 -3.04
C ASP A 198 -5.86 -0.72 -2.28
N GLY A 199 -6.81 -1.65 -2.17
CA GLY A 199 -8.07 -1.42 -1.45
C GLY A 199 -8.97 -0.35 -2.09
N ALA A 200 -8.85 -0.09 -3.40
CA ALA A 200 -9.68 0.87 -4.12
C ALA A 200 -11.19 0.57 -4.06
N PHE A 201 -11.60 -0.63 -3.67
CA PHE A 201 -13.00 -1.02 -3.47
C PHE A 201 -13.48 -0.84 -2.01
N GLU A 202 -12.61 -0.44 -1.08
CA GLU A 202 -12.97 -0.30 0.33
C GLU A 202 -13.63 1.07 0.62
N ARG A 203 -14.48 1.15 1.65
CA ARG A 203 -15.09 2.44 2.07
C ARG A 203 -14.04 3.46 2.47
N LYS A 204 -13.01 3.00 3.19
CA LYS A 204 -11.79 3.74 3.49
C LYS A 204 -10.66 3.03 2.74
N PRO A 205 -10.26 3.50 1.55
CA PRO A 205 -9.18 2.87 0.79
C PRO A 205 -7.88 2.81 1.57
N THR A 206 -7.06 1.81 1.28
CA THR A 206 -5.71 1.65 1.88
C THR A 206 -4.94 2.96 1.74
N ARG A 207 -4.41 3.51 2.85
CA ARG A 207 -3.65 4.76 2.79
C ARG A 207 -2.19 4.49 2.47
N PHE A 208 -1.57 3.54 3.16
CA PHE A 208 -0.18 3.19 2.94
C PHE A 208 -0.02 1.68 2.75
N PHE A 209 0.97 1.29 1.98
CA PHE A 209 1.44 -0.08 1.95
C PHE A 209 2.97 -0.11 1.99
N GLY A 210 3.52 -1.27 2.26
CA GLY A 210 4.94 -1.50 2.08
C GLY A 210 5.26 -2.92 1.64
N PHE A 211 6.41 -3.08 1.02
CA PHE A 211 6.99 -4.35 0.62
C PHE A 211 8.31 -4.59 1.33
N HIS A 212 8.50 -5.76 1.91
CA HIS A 212 9.83 -6.33 2.10
C HIS A 212 10.15 -7.19 0.87
N ILE A 213 11.19 -6.80 0.13
CA ILE A 213 11.65 -7.50 -1.08
C ILE A 213 12.60 -8.63 -0.64
N ILE A 214 12.06 -9.85 -0.60
CA ILE A 214 12.82 -11.05 -0.17
C ILE A 214 13.56 -11.67 -1.35
N HIS A 215 12.88 -11.81 -2.49
CA HIS A 215 13.44 -12.31 -3.73
C HIS A 215 12.79 -11.57 -4.93
N PRO A 216 13.46 -10.60 -5.56
CA PRO A 216 12.94 -9.95 -6.76
C PRO A 216 12.94 -10.94 -7.94
N ASP A 217 12.31 -10.54 -9.05
CA ASP A 217 12.43 -11.30 -10.28
C ASP A 217 13.88 -11.22 -10.81
N LYS A 218 14.54 -12.36 -11.01
CA LYS A 218 15.92 -12.44 -11.52
C LYS A 218 16.01 -12.78 -13.01
N MET A 219 14.88 -12.80 -13.72
CA MET A 219 14.75 -13.20 -15.12
C MET A 219 14.25 -12.07 -16.03
N GLY A 220 14.32 -10.81 -15.57
CA GLY A 220 13.94 -9.62 -16.34
C GLY A 220 12.42 -9.46 -16.51
N GLY A 221 11.63 -9.97 -15.58
CA GLY A 221 10.20 -9.72 -15.43
C GLY A 221 9.89 -8.96 -14.15
N GLY A 222 8.62 -8.90 -13.77
CA GLY A 222 8.17 -8.43 -12.46
C GLY A 222 8.57 -7.00 -12.11
N VAL A 223 8.82 -6.16 -13.12
CA VAL A 223 9.24 -4.77 -12.99
C VAL A 223 8.12 -4.00 -12.29
N PHE A 224 8.43 -3.48 -11.11
CA PHE A 224 7.49 -2.67 -10.34
C PHE A 224 7.52 -1.23 -10.81
N ARG A 225 6.37 -0.68 -11.16
CA ARG A 225 6.25 0.64 -11.77
C ARG A 225 5.29 1.51 -10.98
N VAL A 226 5.53 2.81 -11.02
CA VAL A 226 4.77 3.82 -10.28
C VAL A 226 4.39 4.99 -11.19
N LEU A 227 3.20 5.54 -11.01
CA LEU A 227 2.75 6.76 -11.67
C LEU A 227 2.23 7.70 -10.58
N LYS A 228 2.84 8.88 -10.44
CA LYS A 228 2.41 9.88 -9.45
C LYS A 228 1.02 10.38 -9.81
N ALA A 229 0.18 10.61 -8.81
CA ALA A 229 -1.10 11.27 -8.99
C ALA A 229 -0.93 12.67 -9.60
N GLU A 230 0.13 13.40 -9.23
CA GLU A 230 0.47 14.72 -9.80
C GLU A 230 0.67 14.67 -11.33
N ASP A 231 1.39 13.65 -11.81
CA ASP A 231 1.61 13.43 -13.24
C ASP A 231 0.31 13.01 -13.93
N LEU A 232 -0.47 12.11 -13.32
CA LEU A 232 -1.77 11.67 -13.84
C LEU A 232 -2.73 12.86 -14.03
N PHE A 233 -2.83 13.76 -13.06
CA PHE A 233 -3.66 14.97 -13.15
C PHE A 233 -3.23 15.85 -14.32
N SER A 234 -1.93 15.93 -14.60
CA SER A 234 -1.38 16.76 -15.68
C SER A 234 -1.56 16.14 -17.07
N LEU A 235 -1.74 14.82 -17.15
CA LEU A 235 -1.94 14.07 -18.39
C LEU A 235 -3.40 14.02 -18.85
N LEU A 236 -4.35 14.20 -17.93
CA LEU A 236 -5.79 14.17 -18.21
C LEU A 236 -6.30 15.55 -18.65
N SER A 237 -7.37 15.56 -19.45
CA SER A 237 -8.06 16.79 -19.81
C SER A 237 -8.65 17.50 -18.57
N PRO A 238 -8.70 18.85 -18.56
CA PRO A 238 -9.28 19.59 -17.43
C PRO A 238 -10.73 19.18 -17.10
N SER A 239 -11.53 18.88 -18.13
CA SER A 239 -12.90 18.37 -17.96
C SER A 239 -12.93 17.01 -17.27
N THR A 240 -12.01 16.10 -17.61
CA THR A 240 -11.92 14.79 -16.99
C THR A 240 -11.46 14.89 -15.54
N VAL A 241 -10.46 15.73 -15.25
CA VAL A 241 -10.04 16.00 -13.87
C VAL A 241 -11.19 16.55 -13.03
N GLU A 242 -11.95 17.52 -13.57
CA GLU A 242 -13.12 18.09 -12.89
C GLU A 242 -14.18 17.01 -12.57
N VAL A 243 -14.53 16.20 -13.57
CA VAL A 243 -15.54 15.15 -13.42
C VAL A 243 -15.08 14.10 -12.41
N LEU A 244 -13.86 13.56 -12.55
CA LEU A 244 -13.35 12.51 -11.67
C LEU A 244 -13.13 12.97 -10.22
N THR A 245 -12.96 14.28 -9.99
CA THR A 245 -12.83 14.89 -8.66
C THR A 245 -14.17 15.21 -8.00
N LYS A 246 -15.23 15.44 -8.80
CA LYS A 246 -16.55 15.84 -8.28
C LYS A 246 -17.54 14.69 -8.24
N PHE A 247 -17.52 13.80 -9.23
CA PHE A 247 -18.49 12.72 -9.39
C PHE A 247 -18.16 11.52 -8.50
N GLU A 248 -19.17 10.96 -7.82
CA GLU A 248 -19.06 9.71 -7.07
C GLU A 248 -19.55 8.54 -7.92
N PHE A 249 -18.67 7.57 -8.14
CA PHE A 249 -18.98 6.35 -8.88
C PHE A 249 -19.39 5.24 -7.93
N ASP A 250 -20.24 4.33 -8.39
CA ASP A 250 -20.50 3.06 -7.71
C ASP A 250 -19.37 2.08 -8.05
N LEU A 251 -18.44 1.90 -7.12
CA LEU A 251 -17.28 1.04 -7.29
C LEU A 251 -17.60 -0.36 -6.77
N ARG A 252 -17.57 -1.37 -7.63
CA ARG A 252 -17.83 -2.76 -7.30
C ARG A 252 -16.81 -3.30 -6.30
N VAL A 253 -17.30 -3.98 -5.28
CA VAL A 253 -16.48 -4.79 -4.38
C VAL A 253 -16.27 -6.16 -5.04
N PRO A 254 -15.03 -6.57 -5.34
CA PRO A 254 -14.80 -7.87 -5.96
C PRO A 254 -15.34 -9.01 -5.06
N PRO A 255 -15.89 -10.11 -5.64
CA PRO A 255 -16.54 -11.17 -4.88
C PRO A 255 -15.68 -11.77 -3.76
N GLU A 256 -14.36 -11.84 -3.97
CA GLU A 256 -13.40 -12.36 -3.01
C GLU A 256 -13.21 -11.46 -1.78
N PHE A 257 -13.60 -10.18 -1.86
CA PHE A 257 -13.54 -9.19 -0.79
C PHE A 257 -14.93 -8.79 -0.26
N HIS A 258 -15.99 -9.46 -0.70
CA HIS A 258 -17.36 -9.12 -0.34
C HIS A 258 -17.62 -9.32 1.17
N LYS A 259 -18.04 -8.23 1.84
CA LYS A 259 -18.38 -8.20 3.27
C LYS A 259 -19.83 -7.72 3.50
N GLY A 260 -20.76 -8.13 2.62
CA GLY A 260 -22.17 -7.74 2.69
C GLY A 260 -22.48 -6.39 2.02
N VAL A 261 -21.57 -5.88 1.20
CA VAL A 261 -21.73 -4.63 0.43
C VAL A 261 -21.21 -4.89 -0.98
N ASP A 262 -22.09 -4.74 -1.98
CA ASP A 262 -21.77 -5.01 -3.38
C ASP A 262 -21.00 -3.85 -4.05
N THR A 263 -21.31 -2.62 -3.65
CA THR A 263 -20.70 -1.40 -4.20
C THR A 263 -20.38 -0.37 -3.12
N VAL A 264 -19.34 0.41 -3.35
CA VAL A 264 -18.94 1.54 -2.52
C VAL A 264 -18.96 2.79 -3.38
N LYS A 265 -19.66 3.84 -2.91
CA LYS A 265 -19.59 5.16 -3.55
C LYS A 265 -18.23 5.81 -3.28
N GLY A 266 -17.60 6.33 -4.32
CA GLY A 266 -16.32 7.01 -4.18
C GLY A 266 -15.91 7.80 -5.41
N LYS A 267 -15.10 8.82 -5.17
CA LYS A 267 -14.43 9.60 -6.21
C LYS A 267 -13.17 8.89 -6.68
N VAL A 268 -12.80 9.08 -7.93
CA VAL A 268 -11.60 8.49 -8.54
C VAL A 268 -10.38 9.36 -8.29
N LEU A 269 -10.55 10.68 -8.43
CA LEU A 269 -9.54 11.67 -8.11
C LEU A 269 -9.98 12.48 -6.88
N HIS A 270 -9.00 12.94 -6.12
CA HIS A 270 -9.22 13.80 -4.97
C HIS A 270 -8.06 14.78 -4.83
N VAL A 271 -8.32 15.94 -4.25
CA VAL A 271 -7.28 16.89 -3.85
C VAL A 271 -7.51 17.17 -2.38
N ASP A 272 -6.49 16.96 -1.56
CA ASP A 272 -6.61 17.20 -0.12
C ASP A 272 -6.59 18.71 0.22
N SER A 273 -6.69 19.02 1.52
CA SER A 273 -6.69 20.41 2.01
C SER A 273 -5.41 21.19 1.74
N GLU A 274 -4.29 20.50 1.47
CA GLU A 274 -3.00 21.11 1.14
C GLU A 274 -2.78 21.21 -0.37
N GLY A 275 -3.75 20.78 -1.19
CA GLY A 275 -3.63 20.77 -2.64
C GLY A 275 -2.92 19.55 -3.21
N LYS A 276 -2.66 18.51 -2.41
CA LYS A 276 -1.99 17.29 -2.90
C LYS A 276 -3.01 16.40 -3.64
N PRO A 277 -2.71 15.97 -4.87
CA PRO A 277 -3.58 15.10 -5.62
C PRO A 277 -3.48 13.66 -5.12
N TYR A 278 -4.63 13.01 -5.02
CA TYR A 278 -4.79 11.60 -4.72
C TYR A 278 -5.62 10.90 -5.79
N VAL A 279 -5.35 9.61 -5.95
CA VAL A 279 -6.02 8.72 -6.90
C VAL A 279 -6.53 7.48 -6.18
N ARG A 280 -7.71 7.03 -6.60
CA ARG A 280 -8.36 5.79 -6.19
C ARG A 280 -8.82 5.09 -7.46
N TYR A 281 -8.05 4.12 -7.92
CA TYR A 281 -8.32 3.44 -9.18
C TYR A 281 -7.98 1.96 -9.10
N ARG A 282 -8.81 1.16 -9.76
CA ARG A 282 -8.53 -0.21 -10.19
C ARG A 282 -9.46 -0.47 -11.39
N ARG A 283 -8.99 -1.10 -12.46
CA ARG A 283 -9.77 -1.17 -13.70
C ARG A 283 -11.09 -1.94 -13.55
N ASP A 284 -11.06 -3.09 -12.86
CA ASP A 284 -12.15 -4.05 -12.76
C ASP A 284 -13.25 -3.69 -11.74
N ILE A 285 -13.10 -2.58 -11.01
CA ILE A 285 -14.11 -2.13 -10.02
C ILE A 285 -15.15 -1.17 -10.60
N PHE A 286 -14.94 -0.63 -11.81
CA PHE A 286 -15.98 0.17 -12.45
C PHE A 286 -17.13 -0.72 -12.93
N LEU A 287 -18.35 -0.19 -12.86
CA LEU A 287 -19.49 -0.80 -13.55
C LEU A 287 -19.36 -0.60 -15.07
N ASP A 288 -20.12 -1.38 -15.83
CA ASP A 288 -20.22 -1.25 -17.27
C ASP A 288 -21.69 -1.05 -17.65
N PRO A 289 -22.11 0.17 -18.05
CA PRO A 289 -21.31 1.40 -18.09
C PRO A 289 -20.94 1.92 -16.69
N PRO A 290 -19.90 2.78 -16.54
CA PRO A 290 -19.47 3.31 -15.23
C PRO A 290 -20.51 4.20 -14.54
N SER A 291 -21.42 4.79 -15.30
CA SER A 291 -22.45 5.72 -14.84
C SER A 291 -23.53 5.90 -15.91
N ASP A 292 -24.70 6.42 -15.54
CA ASP A 292 -25.71 6.92 -16.49
C ASP A 292 -25.36 8.31 -17.04
N ASN A 293 -24.38 8.99 -16.45
CA ASN A 293 -23.92 10.31 -16.89
C ASN A 293 -22.86 10.19 -17.99
N LYS A 294 -23.14 10.73 -19.18
CA LYS A 294 -22.22 10.69 -20.33
C LYS A 294 -20.84 11.28 -20.03
N ALA A 295 -20.76 12.43 -19.37
CA ALA A 295 -19.48 13.06 -19.04
C ALA A 295 -18.65 12.21 -18.06
N ALA A 296 -19.31 11.52 -17.13
CA ALA A 296 -18.65 10.57 -16.24
C ALA A 296 -18.11 9.34 -17.00
N CYS A 297 -18.87 8.82 -17.96
CA CYS A 297 -18.40 7.74 -18.83
C CYS A 297 -17.22 8.15 -19.71
N ASP A 298 -17.31 9.33 -20.35
CA ASP A 298 -16.24 9.87 -21.18
C ASP A 298 -14.95 10.08 -20.37
N ALA A 299 -15.06 10.59 -19.14
CA ALA A 299 -13.93 10.81 -18.24
C ALA A 299 -13.26 9.50 -17.80
N VAL A 300 -14.04 8.44 -17.49
CA VAL A 300 -13.50 7.11 -17.18
C VAL A 300 -12.86 6.48 -18.42
N ALA A 301 -13.43 6.69 -19.61
CA ALA A 301 -12.86 6.18 -20.86
C ALA A 301 -11.50 6.82 -21.16
N GLU A 302 -11.36 8.15 -21.02
CA GLU A 302 -10.08 8.85 -21.17
C GLU A 302 -9.03 8.32 -20.19
N LEU A 303 -9.38 8.20 -18.90
CA LEU A 303 -8.49 7.64 -17.87
C LEU A 303 -8.06 6.22 -18.20
N THR A 304 -9.00 5.37 -18.61
CA THR A 304 -8.72 3.96 -18.92
C THR A 304 -7.82 3.85 -20.14
N GLN A 305 -8.09 4.63 -21.20
CA GLN A 305 -7.26 4.66 -22.39
C GLN A 305 -5.82 5.08 -22.09
N LEU A 306 -5.63 6.10 -21.24
CA LEU A 306 -4.31 6.54 -20.80
C LEU A 306 -3.55 5.44 -20.06
N LEU A 307 -4.23 4.71 -19.16
CA LEU A 307 -3.62 3.67 -18.34
C LEU A 307 -3.45 2.32 -19.07
N ASP A 308 -4.17 2.11 -20.17
CA ASP A 308 -4.07 0.91 -21.01
C ASP A 308 -2.81 0.88 -21.89
N GLU A 309 -2.08 1.98 -21.93
CA GLU A 309 -0.79 2.10 -22.61
C GLU A 309 0.33 2.24 -21.57
N PRO A 310 0.59 1.20 -20.75
CA PRO A 310 1.44 1.32 -19.59
C PRO A 310 2.85 1.79 -19.95
N GLU A 311 3.43 1.49 -21.12
CA GLU A 311 4.77 1.96 -21.47
C GLU A 311 4.84 3.48 -21.69
N LYS A 312 3.71 4.17 -21.89
CA LYS A 312 3.67 5.62 -22.13
C LYS A 312 3.55 6.45 -20.85
N VAL A 313 3.17 5.83 -19.74
CA VAL A 313 2.95 6.52 -18.46
C VAL A 313 3.64 5.81 -17.32
N GLY A 314 4.10 6.58 -16.34
CA GLY A 314 4.74 6.05 -15.15
C GLY A 314 6.14 5.52 -15.38
N GLU A 315 6.83 5.31 -14.28
CA GLU A 315 8.27 5.09 -14.21
C GLU A 315 8.56 3.74 -13.54
N ALA A 316 9.61 3.05 -13.97
CA ALA A 316 10.06 1.84 -13.31
C ALA A 316 10.81 2.17 -12.01
N ILE A 317 10.54 1.49 -10.91
CA ILE A 317 11.39 1.60 -9.72
C ILE A 317 12.78 1.04 -10.07
N PRO A 318 13.86 1.83 -9.89
CA PRO A 318 15.20 1.40 -10.27
C PRO A 318 15.66 0.17 -9.49
N SER A 319 16.47 -0.65 -10.15
CA SER A 319 16.93 -1.94 -9.61
C SER A 319 17.66 -1.82 -8.26
N PHE A 320 18.37 -0.72 -8.01
CA PHE A 320 19.05 -0.51 -6.73
C PHE A 320 18.07 -0.35 -5.55
N ALA A 321 16.83 0.06 -5.82
CA ALA A 321 15.77 0.24 -4.84
C ALA A 321 14.77 -0.94 -4.81
N PHE A 322 14.81 -1.82 -5.80
CA PHE A 322 13.97 -3.02 -5.90
C PHE A 322 14.80 -4.32 -5.90
N LYS A 323 15.65 -4.47 -4.87
CA LYS A 323 16.55 -5.62 -4.68
C LYS A 323 16.28 -6.34 -3.36
N GLU A 324 16.88 -7.51 -3.17
CA GLU A 324 16.80 -8.27 -1.91
C GLU A 324 17.19 -7.40 -0.71
N ASN A 325 16.55 -7.63 0.44
CA ASN A 325 16.76 -6.89 1.69
C ASN A 325 16.46 -5.39 1.60
N MET A 326 15.56 -4.99 0.69
CA MET A 326 14.97 -3.66 0.68
C MET A 326 13.56 -3.69 1.26
N VAL A 327 13.26 -2.71 2.11
CA VAL A 327 11.90 -2.34 2.48
C VAL A 327 11.49 -1.09 1.71
N LEU A 328 10.34 -1.14 1.03
CA LEU A 328 9.74 0.00 0.35
C LEU A 328 8.41 0.34 1.04
N LEU A 329 8.22 1.58 1.48
CA LEU A 329 6.95 2.10 1.98
C LEU A 329 6.40 3.14 1.00
N MET A 330 5.09 3.15 0.80
CA MET A 330 4.44 4.04 -0.17
C MET A 330 3.09 4.57 0.33
N ASP A 331 2.81 5.83 0.01
CA ASP A 331 1.47 6.41 0.08
C ASP A 331 0.67 5.96 -1.14
N ASN A 332 -0.18 4.98 -0.90
CA ASN A 332 -1.02 4.32 -1.90
C ASN A 332 -1.94 5.29 -2.64
N ALA A 333 -2.32 6.41 -2.01
CA ALA A 333 -3.21 7.35 -2.67
C ALA A 333 -2.45 8.34 -3.57
N ARG A 334 -1.12 8.49 -3.40
CA ARG A 334 -0.29 9.40 -4.21
C ARG A 334 0.32 8.74 -5.45
N PHE A 335 0.24 7.41 -5.54
CA PHE A 335 0.81 6.64 -6.63
C PHE A 335 -0.17 5.58 -7.12
N LEU A 336 -0.36 5.50 -8.43
CA LEU A 336 -0.75 4.22 -9.03
C LEU A 336 0.49 3.34 -9.11
N HIS A 337 0.32 2.05 -8.90
CA HIS A 337 1.38 1.08 -9.11
C HIS A 337 0.93 -0.06 -10.01
N SER A 338 1.88 -0.60 -10.75
CA SER A 338 1.70 -1.75 -11.64
C SER A 338 2.92 -2.65 -11.59
N ARG A 339 2.78 -3.83 -12.19
CA ARG A 339 3.86 -4.80 -12.31
C ARG A 339 3.75 -5.52 -13.65
N THR A 340 4.85 -5.60 -14.40
CA THR A 340 4.91 -6.42 -15.61
C THR A 340 4.81 -7.92 -15.31
N ASP A 341 4.70 -8.75 -16.35
CA ASP A 341 4.73 -10.21 -16.21
C ASP A 341 5.96 -10.68 -15.42
N ILE A 342 5.73 -11.56 -14.44
CA ILE A 342 6.78 -12.22 -13.67
C ILE A 342 7.32 -13.38 -14.49
N LYS A 343 8.64 -13.42 -14.65
CA LYS A 343 9.38 -14.47 -15.35
C LYS A 343 10.02 -15.45 -14.38
N ASP A 344 10.38 -15.01 -13.16
CA ASP A 344 10.91 -15.87 -12.11
C ASP A 344 9.80 -16.34 -11.15
N ARG A 345 9.46 -17.63 -11.20
CA ARG A 345 8.48 -18.26 -10.29
C ARG A 345 8.89 -18.23 -8.82
N ARG A 346 10.16 -17.98 -8.50
CA ARG A 346 10.67 -17.86 -7.13
C ARG A 346 10.59 -16.44 -6.59
N ARG A 347 10.12 -15.47 -7.39
CA ARG A 347 9.89 -14.09 -6.93
C ARG A 347 8.99 -14.11 -5.69
N TRP A 348 9.44 -13.45 -4.63
CA TRP A 348 8.76 -13.39 -3.35
C TRP A 348 8.96 -12.04 -2.69
N LEU A 349 7.85 -11.36 -2.39
CA LEU A 349 7.82 -10.20 -1.51
C LEU A 349 6.86 -10.49 -0.36
N ARG A 350 6.99 -9.76 0.75
CA ARG A 350 5.92 -9.65 1.75
C ARG A 350 5.36 -8.24 1.77
N ARG A 351 4.04 -8.13 1.66
CA ARG A 351 3.31 -6.86 1.73
C ARG A 351 2.70 -6.67 3.11
N VAL A 352 2.72 -5.43 3.59
CA VAL A 352 1.85 -4.95 4.68
C VAL A 352 1.03 -3.77 4.16
N ARG A 353 -0.23 -3.67 4.58
CA ARG A 353 -1.07 -2.48 4.40
C ARG A 353 -1.30 -1.85 5.76
N PHE A 354 -1.34 -0.53 5.83
CA PHE A 354 -1.45 0.16 7.11
C PHE A 354 -2.07 1.55 6.99
N HIS A 355 -2.56 2.04 8.13
CA HIS A 355 -3.24 3.32 8.25
C HIS A 355 -2.80 4.07 9.50
N GLU A 356 -3.06 5.38 9.50
CA GLU A 356 -3.03 6.19 10.72
C GLU A 356 -3.93 5.58 11.79
N ASN A 357 -3.39 5.44 13.01
CA ASN A 357 -4.15 4.94 14.13
C ASN A 357 -5.20 6.00 14.55
N PRO A 358 -6.51 5.70 14.44
CA PRO A 358 -7.55 6.66 14.81
C PRO A 358 -7.51 7.07 16.29
N SER A 359 -6.86 6.27 17.14
CA SER A 359 -6.76 6.47 18.58
C SER A 359 -5.64 7.45 19.00
N ILE A 360 -4.78 7.86 18.08
CA ILE A 360 -3.61 8.75 18.34
C ILE A 360 -3.88 10.19 17.87
N LYS A 361 -5.13 10.54 17.52
CA LYS A 361 -5.53 11.95 17.39
C LYS A 361 -5.80 12.53 18.79
N ALA A 362 -4.79 13.20 19.36
CA ALA A 362 -4.89 14.03 20.56
C ALA A 362 -4.93 15.51 20.18
#